data_AF-A0A1J5ADS3-F1
#
_entry.id   AF-A0A1J5ADS3-F1
#
_cell.length_a   1.000
_cell.length_b   1.000
_cell.length_c   1.000
_cell.angle_alpha   90.00
_cell.angle_beta   90.00
_cell.angle_gamma   90.00
#
_symmetry.space_group_name_H-M   'P 1'
#
loop_
_entity.id
_entity.type
_entity.pdbx_description
1 polymer ?
#
loop_
_entity_poly.entity_id
_entity_poly.type
_entity_poly.pdbx_seq_one_letter_code
_entity_poly.pdbx_strand_id
1 'polypeptide(L)'
;MTDENPITLEQAVHQVIGQLDGPTPVNEVVSRVLAIHPSSARRPEQPVRNQLSRHWNKTWVYLDAKTVIPLCVVMRGIRFRFVLSRLEIKRGVILLEPNFRGFTRLRVDPASLVLLDATGQPLPAQPVKIPIEYKSFLGKYTHEADAWEVGVWLKQLRARAEDSLLVTVEDWEAGRFRLEHEPAGRRRFDEVELKNRELADLLFRALEEARNQTVFDCEAVAKAYARMADPRGYPGDHWTTVIERDGRMRLSDHEIRYVESYTPMDQILGRRKVKPKAAPVTREQGQQVYRLKAALKYRPGLWRRIEIQGKQTLQDLDNVLREEFKHDFSDHLSGFWRKVRRRGTKRFREVEIGTIEPFGGGEGAQQRIAGLGLASGDTLKYVYDFGDWIEHTITVEEIVEPEPGAEYPRVVGQNKPRYHYCEHCQADGRQVIAVRVCHHCSAEQQRPVFMCEECELKHHEEHYTDEIVY
;
A
#
# COMPACT_ATOMS: atom_id res chain seq x y z
N MET A 1 19.00 -6.67 -51.89
CA MET A 1 19.35 -6.20 -50.53
C MET A 1 18.03 -5.88 -49.87
N THR A 2 17.56 -6.78 -49.02
CA THR A 2 16.28 -6.63 -48.32
C THR A 2 16.42 -5.53 -47.28
N ASP A 3 15.65 -4.46 -47.43
CA ASP A 3 15.41 -3.46 -46.39
C ASP A 3 14.73 -4.16 -45.20
N GLU A 4 15.53 -4.71 -44.29
CA GLU A 4 15.04 -5.04 -42.96
C GLU A 4 14.85 -3.73 -42.20
N ASN A 5 13.59 -3.36 -41.95
CA ASN A 5 13.27 -2.23 -41.08
C ASN A 5 14.05 -2.35 -39.77
N PRO A 6 14.71 -1.28 -39.29
CA PRO A 6 15.45 -1.33 -38.04
C PRO A 6 14.51 -1.72 -36.90
N ILE A 7 14.95 -2.69 -36.07
CA ILE A 7 14.18 -3.15 -34.92
C ILE A 7 13.82 -1.96 -34.02
N THR A 8 12.62 -1.95 -33.47
CA THR A 8 12.23 -0.91 -32.51
C THR A 8 12.92 -1.14 -31.17
N LEU A 9 13.02 -0.08 -30.35
CA LEU A 9 13.53 -0.20 -28.98
C LEU A 9 12.77 -1.25 -28.16
N GLU A 10 11.45 -1.38 -28.39
CA GLU A 10 10.62 -2.39 -27.74
C GLU A 10 11.03 -3.80 -28.16
N GLN A 11 11.17 -4.05 -29.47
CA GLN A 11 11.63 -5.34 -29.99
C GLN A 11 13.03 -5.69 -29.49
N ALA A 12 13.94 -4.71 -29.46
CA ALA A 12 15.29 -4.89 -28.90
C ALA A 12 15.25 -5.30 -27.41
N VAL A 13 14.42 -4.66 -26.60
CA VAL A 13 14.23 -5.04 -25.19
C VAL A 13 13.69 -6.47 -25.07
N HIS A 14 12.63 -6.81 -25.81
CA HIS A 14 12.05 -8.15 -25.76
C HIS A 14 13.04 -9.23 -26.22
N GLN A 15 13.82 -8.96 -27.28
CA GLN A 15 14.86 -9.86 -27.77
C GLN A 15 15.94 -10.11 -26.71
N VAL A 16 16.46 -9.06 -26.06
CA VAL A 16 17.48 -9.21 -25.02
C VAL A 16 16.92 -9.97 -23.81
N ILE A 17 15.71 -9.63 -23.36
CA ILE A 17 15.08 -10.30 -22.23
C ILE A 17 14.85 -11.80 -22.51
N GLY A 18 14.41 -12.15 -23.72
CA GLY A 18 14.18 -13.54 -24.12
C GLY A 18 15.43 -14.41 -24.15
N GLN A 19 16.62 -13.81 -24.15
CA GLN A 19 17.92 -14.49 -24.10
C GLN A 19 18.48 -14.64 -22.68
N LEU A 20 17.79 -14.15 -21.65
CA LEU A 20 18.27 -14.22 -20.27
C LEU A 20 17.85 -15.55 -19.62
N ASP A 21 18.80 -16.22 -18.96
CA ASP A 21 18.55 -17.48 -18.27
C ASP A 21 18.29 -17.32 -16.76
N GLY A 22 18.30 -16.08 -16.24
CA GLY A 22 18.21 -15.84 -14.81
C GLY A 22 18.17 -14.35 -14.42
N PRO A 23 18.26 -14.07 -13.11
CA PRO A 23 18.36 -12.71 -12.59
C PRO A 23 19.54 -11.98 -13.24
N THR A 24 19.26 -10.85 -13.89
CA THR A 24 20.24 -10.07 -14.65
C THR A 24 20.20 -8.60 -14.18
N PRO A 25 21.36 -7.98 -13.92
CA PRO A 25 21.42 -6.55 -13.61
C PRO A 25 20.84 -5.69 -14.74
N VAL A 26 20.02 -4.70 -14.38
CA VAL A 26 19.38 -3.78 -15.33
C VAL A 26 20.41 -3.06 -16.19
N ASN A 27 21.57 -2.72 -15.62
CA ASN A 27 22.65 -2.06 -16.37
C ASN A 27 23.18 -2.96 -17.48
N GLU A 28 23.29 -4.26 -17.23
CA GLU A 28 23.71 -5.23 -18.24
C GLU A 28 22.68 -5.36 -19.35
N VAL A 29 21.39 -5.46 -19.00
CA VAL A 29 20.29 -5.46 -19.99
C VAL A 29 20.34 -4.19 -20.84
N VAL A 30 20.52 -3.02 -20.23
CA VAL A 30 20.65 -1.75 -20.94
C VAL A 30 21.84 -1.78 -21.91
N SER A 31 23.00 -2.25 -21.48
CA SER A 31 24.19 -2.37 -22.34
C SER A 31 23.93 -3.31 -23.53
N ARG A 32 23.29 -4.47 -23.31
CA ARG A 32 22.95 -5.42 -24.39
C ARG A 32 21.93 -4.83 -25.37
N VAL A 33 20.93 -4.09 -24.89
CA VAL A 33 19.94 -3.41 -25.75
C VAL A 33 20.60 -2.32 -26.59
N LEU A 34 21.49 -1.51 -26.02
CA LEU A 34 22.19 -0.46 -26.76
C LEU A 34 23.20 -1.00 -27.77
N ALA A 35 23.68 -2.24 -27.61
CA ALA A 35 24.52 -2.90 -28.60
C ALA A 35 23.74 -3.28 -29.88
N ILE A 36 22.46 -3.63 -29.76
CA ILE A 36 21.59 -3.99 -30.91
C ILE A 36 20.76 -2.82 -31.43
N HIS A 37 20.48 -1.82 -30.59
CA HIS A 37 19.76 -0.59 -30.94
C HIS A 37 20.54 0.63 -30.42
N PRO A 38 21.62 1.04 -31.11
CA PRO A 38 22.42 2.20 -30.72
C PRO A 38 21.60 3.49 -30.64
N SER A 39 22.02 4.43 -29.80
CA SER A 39 21.38 5.75 -29.66
C SER A 39 22.43 6.85 -29.53
N SER A 40 22.21 7.96 -30.23
CA SER A 40 23.03 9.18 -30.18
C SER A 40 22.56 10.19 -29.13
N ALA A 41 21.54 9.85 -28.33
CA ALA A 41 21.02 10.73 -27.29
C ALA A 41 22.09 11.00 -26.21
N ARG A 42 22.01 12.16 -25.53
CA ARG A 42 22.90 12.52 -24.42
C ARG A 42 22.86 11.50 -23.25
N ARG A 43 21.76 10.77 -23.10
CA ARG A 43 21.53 9.72 -22.09
C ARG A 43 20.85 8.51 -22.75
N PRO A 44 21.60 7.69 -23.52
CA PRO A 44 21.04 6.60 -24.31
C PRO A 44 20.37 5.51 -23.45
N GLU A 45 20.76 5.39 -22.18
CA GLU A 45 20.19 4.44 -21.22
C GLU A 45 18.75 4.77 -20.77
N GLN A 46 18.37 6.05 -20.77
CA GLN A 46 17.10 6.48 -20.17
C GLN A 46 15.88 5.95 -20.94
N PRO A 47 15.82 6.01 -22.28
CA PRO A 47 14.74 5.38 -23.04
C PRO A 47 14.62 3.88 -22.78
N VAL A 48 15.74 3.16 -22.69
CA VAL A 48 15.74 1.71 -22.40
C VAL A 48 15.17 1.43 -21.02
N ARG A 49 15.58 2.19 -19.99
CA ARG A 49 15.04 2.07 -18.63
C ARG A 49 13.54 2.38 -18.58
N ASN A 50 13.10 3.41 -19.30
CA ASN A 50 11.69 3.77 -19.39
C ASN A 50 10.90 2.61 -20.02
N GLN A 51 11.40 2.03 -21.12
CA GLN A 51 10.76 0.88 -21.78
C GLN A 51 10.70 -0.33 -20.85
N LEU A 52 11.79 -0.69 -20.17
CA LEU A 52 11.82 -1.78 -19.20
C LEU A 52 10.82 -1.57 -18.04
N SER A 53 10.59 -0.31 -17.65
CA SER A 53 9.69 0.01 -16.53
C SER A 53 8.20 -0.06 -16.86
N ARG A 54 7.79 0.01 -18.15
CA ARG A 54 6.38 0.06 -18.58
C ARG A 54 5.61 -1.22 -18.22
N HIS A 55 4.58 -1.12 -17.38
CA HIS A 55 3.86 -2.26 -16.75
C HIS A 55 2.94 -3.10 -17.66
N TRP A 56 2.63 -2.65 -18.87
CA TRP A 56 1.72 -3.39 -19.75
C TRP A 56 2.38 -4.65 -20.33
N ASN A 57 1.75 -5.81 -20.10
CA ASN A 57 2.05 -7.10 -20.74
C ASN A 57 3.53 -7.54 -20.72
N LYS A 58 4.25 -7.26 -19.61
CA LYS A 58 5.66 -7.64 -19.47
C LYS A 58 5.83 -9.16 -19.51
N THR A 59 6.90 -9.61 -20.18
CA THR A 59 7.41 -10.98 -20.10
C THR A 59 8.56 -11.11 -19.08
N TRP A 60 8.75 -10.12 -18.22
CA TRP A 60 9.76 -10.09 -17.15
C TRP A 60 9.25 -9.38 -15.90
N VAL A 61 9.94 -9.61 -14.78
CA VAL A 61 9.68 -8.94 -13.51
C VAL A 61 10.98 -8.36 -12.95
N TYR A 62 10.88 -7.21 -12.29
CA TYR A 62 11.97 -6.68 -11.47
C TYR A 62 11.99 -7.45 -10.15
N LEU A 63 13.09 -8.07 -9.77
CA LEU A 63 13.23 -8.59 -8.41
C LEU A 63 13.38 -7.41 -7.46
N ASP A 64 14.31 -6.51 -7.75
CA ASP A 64 14.56 -5.29 -6.99
C ASP A 64 14.74 -4.10 -7.94
N ALA A 65 15.18 -2.94 -7.45
CA ALA A 65 15.36 -1.74 -8.28
C ALA A 65 16.45 -1.88 -9.38
N LYS A 66 17.29 -2.91 -9.32
CA LYS A 66 18.49 -3.09 -10.13
C LYS A 66 18.54 -4.44 -10.85
N THR A 67 17.62 -5.36 -10.58
CA THR A 67 17.66 -6.73 -11.11
C THR A 67 16.35 -7.09 -11.78
N VAL A 68 16.41 -7.62 -13.01
CA VAL A 68 15.26 -8.15 -13.75
C VAL A 68 15.44 -9.64 -14.02
N ILE A 69 14.34 -10.37 -14.17
CA ILE A 69 14.32 -11.78 -14.56
C ILE A 69 13.14 -12.03 -15.51
N PRO A 70 13.30 -12.84 -16.57
CA PRO A 70 12.18 -13.21 -17.43
C PRO A 70 11.14 -14.06 -16.68
N LEU A 71 9.86 -13.85 -16.98
CA LEU A 71 8.77 -14.62 -16.41
C LEU A 71 8.83 -16.08 -16.83
N CYS A 72 9.25 -16.40 -18.05
CA CYS A 72 9.42 -17.79 -18.48
C CYS A 72 10.45 -18.55 -17.62
N VAL A 73 11.50 -17.87 -17.15
CA VAL A 73 12.52 -18.44 -16.25
C VAL A 73 11.95 -18.60 -14.85
N VAL A 74 11.25 -17.59 -14.32
CA VAL A 74 10.60 -17.67 -13.00
C VAL A 74 9.58 -18.81 -12.97
N MET A 75 8.71 -18.86 -13.97
CA MET A 75 7.53 -19.72 -13.99
C MET A 75 7.87 -21.18 -14.27
N ARG A 76 9.00 -21.47 -14.92
CA ARG A 76 9.38 -22.83 -15.30
C ARG A 76 9.47 -23.78 -14.10
N GLY A 77 8.61 -24.79 -14.12
CA GLY A 77 8.53 -25.85 -13.13
C GLY A 77 7.88 -25.44 -11.81
N ILE A 78 7.36 -24.20 -11.69
CA ILE A 78 6.58 -23.81 -10.52
C ILE A 78 5.42 -24.79 -10.35
N ARG A 79 5.16 -25.17 -9.10
CA ARG A 79 3.97 -25.90 -8.71
C ARG A 79 3.03 -25.01 -7.91
N PHE A 80 1.75 -25.02 -8.26
CA PHE A 80 0.68 -24.38 -7.50
C PHE A 80 -0.53 -25.30 -7.36
N ARG A 81 -1.52 -24.88 -6.58
CA ARG A 81 -2.71 -25.66 -6.24
C ARG A 81 -3.94 -24.80 -6.45
N PHE A 82 -5.03 -25.42 -6.91
CA PHE A 82 -6.37 -24.92 -6.68
C PHE A 82 -7.30 -26.05 -6.23
N VAL A 83 -8.38 -25.67 -5.54
CA VAL A 83 -9.38 -26.60 -4.98
C VAL A 83 -10.56 -26.66 -5.92
N LEU A 84 -10.98 -27.87 -6.29
CA LEU A 84 -12.12 -28.10 -7.16
C LEU A 84 -13.41 -27.68 -6.45
N SER A 85 -14.08 -26.70 -7.03
CA SER A 85 -15.37 -26.22 -6.52
C SER A 85 -16.50 -27.19 -6.84
N ARG A 86 -17.62 -27.06 -6.11
CA ARG A 86 -18.86 -27.79 -6.44
C ARG A 86 -19.37 -27.46 -7.85
N LEU A 87 -19.16 -26.23 -8.30
CA LEU A 87 -19.56 -25.79 -9.64
C LEU A 87 -18.80 -26.54 -10.72
N GLU A 88 -17.47 -26.58 -10.61
CA GLU A 88 -16.57 -27.24 -11.56
C GLU A 88 -16.84 -28.74 -11.65
N ILE A 89 -17.02 -29.42 -10.52
CA ILE A 89 -17.39 -30.84 -10.49
C ILE A 89 -18.76 -31.09 -11.12
N LYS A 90 -19.76 -30.26 -10.79
CA LYS A 90 -21.12 -30.42 -11.33
C LYS A 90 -21.18 -30.17 -12.83
N ARG A 91 -20.46 -29.16 -13.32
CA ARG A 91 -20.42 -28.78 -14.74
C ARG A 91 -19.42 -29.59 -15.55
N GLY A 92 -18.47 -30.29 -14.91
CA GLY A 92 -17.42 -31.03 -15.59
C GLY A 92 -16.41 -30.11 -16.26
N VAL A 93 -16.07 -28.98 -15.63
CA VAL A 93 -15.18 -27.96 -16.19
C VAL A 93 -14.08 -27.58 -15.21
N ILE A 94 -13.00 -27.00 -15.71
CA ILE A 94 -12.00 -26.27 -14.91
C ILE A 94 -12.05 -24.81 -15.34
N LEU A 95 -12.23 -23.90 -14.38
CA LEU A 95 -12.21 -22.47 -14.64
C LEU A 95 -10.78 -21.99 -14.90
N LEU A 96 -10.60 -21.08 -15.87
CA LEU A 96 -9.33 -20.35 -16.05
C LEU A 96 -9.13 -19.38 -14.88
N GLU A 97 -10.10 -18.50 -14.65
CA GLU A 97 -10.13 -17.59 -13.50
C GLU A 97 -11.17 -18.10 -12.49
N PRO A 98 -10.81 -18.26 -11.20
CA PRO A 98 -9.62 -17.73 -10.53
C PRO A 98 -8.41 -18.68 -10.50
N ASN A 99 -8.53 -19.92 -10.99
CA ASN A 99 -7.58 -21.00 -10.70
C ASN A 99 -6.16 -20.81 -11.24
N PHE A 100 -6.01 -20.15 -12.40
CA PHE A 100 -4.73 -19.92 -13.07
C PHE A 100 -4.24 -18.48 -12.92
N ARG A 101 -4.96 -17.66 -12.14
CA ARG A 101 -4.67 -16.24 -11.97
C ARG A 101 -3.23 -16.05 -11.47
N GLY A 102 -2.47 -15.16 -12.12
CA GLY A 102 -1.08 -14.89 -11.76
C GLY A 102 -0.06 -15.93 -12.28
N PHE A 103 -0.52 -17.05 -12.86
CA PHE A 103 0.34 -18.06 -13.49
C PHE A 103 0.24 -18.05 -15.02
N THR A 104 -0.74 -17.35 -15.59
CA THR A 104 -0.89 -17.13 -17.03
C THR A 104 -0.64 -15.67 -17.40
N ARG A 105 -0.52 -15.40 -18.70
CA ARG A 105 -0.52 -14.03 -19.22
C ARG A 105 -1.89 -13.38 -19.00
N LEU A 106 -1.91 -12.08 -18.73
CA LEU A 106 -3.15 -11.33 -18.55
C LEU A 106 -3.99 -11.41 -19.84
N ARG A 107 -5.28 -11.76 -19.71
CA ARG A 107 -6.22 -11.93 -20.84
C ARG A 107 -5.77 -12.97 -21.87
N VAL A 108 -5.14 -14.05 -21.41
CA VAL A 108 -4.80 -15.18 -22.30
C VAL A 108 -6.07 -15.85 -22.84
N ASP A 109 -6.03 -16.25 -24.11
CA ASP A 109 -7.08 -17.06 -24.72
C ASP A 109 -6.97 -18.51 -24.19
N PRO A 110 -8.01 -19.09 -23.57
CA PRO A 110 -7.98 -20.47 -23.10
C PRO A 110 -7.64 -21.48 -24.21
N ALA A 111 -7.96 -21.18 -25.48
CA ALA A 111 -7.62 -22.03 -26.61
C ALA A 111 -6.11 -22.10 -26.91
N SER A 112 -5.34 -21.12 -26.43
CA SER A 112 -3.89 -21.10 -26.57
C SER A 112 -3.16 -21.91 -25.49
N LEU A 113 -3.88 -22.39 -24.46
CA LEU A 113 -3.29 -23.16 -23.37
C LEU A 113 -3.50 -24.66 -23.58
N VAL A 114 -2.55 -25.46 -23.11
CA VAL A 114 -2.58 -26.92 -23.18
C VAL A 114 -2.52 -27.49 -21.78
N LEU A 115 -3.60 -28.16 -21.37
CA LEU A 115 -3.65 -28.92 -20.12
C LEU A 115 -3.16 -30.36 -20.37
N LEU A 116 -2.23 -30.82 -19.54
CA LEU A 116 -1.65 -32.15 -19.61
C LEU A 116 -2.07 -32.95 -18.38
N ASP A 117 -2.26 -34.26 -18.53
CA ASP A 117 -2.44 -35.17 -17.40
C ASP A 117 -1.11 -35.44 -16.66
N ALA A 118 -1.17 -36.18 -15.55
CA ALA A 118 -0.01 -36.53 -14.74
C ALA A 118 1.09 -37.29 -15.51
N THR A 119 0.77 -37.93 -16.65
CA THR A 119 1.73 -38.62 -17.52
C THR A 119 2.35 -37.71 -18.59
N GLY A 120 1.89 -36.46 -18.68
CA GLY A 120 2.32 -35.48 -19.66
C GLY A 120 1.55 -35.51 -20.98
N GLN A 121 0.46 -36.29 -21.07
CA GLN A 121 -0.36 -36.37 -22.27
C GLN A 121 -1.40 -35.24 -22.30
N PRO A 122 -1.66 -34.62 -23.47
CA PRO A 122 -2.71 -33.60 -23.59
C PRO A 122 -4.09 -34.12 -23.21
N LEU A 123 -4.79 -33.37 -22.36
CA LEU A 123 -6.20 -33.59 -22.07
C LEU A 123 -7.05 -33.12 -23.25
N PRO A 124 -8.18 -33.78 -23.54
CA PRO A 124 -9.18 -33.30 -24.49
C PRO A 124 -9.99 -32.13 -23.89
N ALA A 125 -9.29 -31.08 -23.47
CA ALA A 125 -9.81 -29.92 -22.76
C ALA A 125 -10.32 -28.88 -23.76
N GLN A 126 -11.61 -28.89 -24.07
CA GLN A 126 -12.20 -27.94 -25.02
C GLN A 126 -12.52 -26.61 -24.33
N PRO A 127 -12.05 -25.45 -24.85
CA PRO A 127 -12.43 -24.14 -24.33
C PRO A 127 -13.94 -23.90 -24.41
N VAL A 128 -14.54 -23.46 -23.31
CA VAL A 128 -15.96 -23.13 -23.21
C VAL A 128 -16.16 -21.86 -22.38
N LYS A 129 -17.26 -21.15 -22.63
CA LYS A 129 -17.75 -20.08 -21.75
C LYS A 129 -18.86 -20.62 -20.87
N ILE A 130 -18.78 -20.38 -19.57
CA ILE A 130 -19.85 -20.75 -18.64
C ILE A 130 -20.44 -19.51 -17.94
N PRO A 131 -21.77 -19.36 -17.91
CA PRO A 131 -22.40 -18.26 -17.20
C PRO A 131 -22.28 -18.46 -15.69
N ILE A 132 -21.74 -17.46 -15.00
CA ILE A 132 -21.66 -17.39 -13.54
C ILE A 132 -22.49 -16.19 -13.05
N GLU A 133 -23.47 -16.45 -12.18
CA GLU A 133 -24.28 -15.40 -11.54
C GLU A 133 -23.57 -14.83 -10.33
N TYR A 134 -23.43 -13.50 -10.32
CA TYR A 134 -22.93 -12.73 -9.20
C TYR A 134 -24.04 -11.85 -8.62
N LYS A 135 -24.05 -11.71 -7.29
CA LYS A 135 -24.93 -10.79 -6.59
C LYS A 135 -24.11 -9.59 -6.11
N SER A 136 -24.43 -8.40 -6.62
CA SER A 136 -23.86 -7.14 -6.16
C SER A 136 -24.95 -6.26 -5.52
N PHE A 137 -24.54 -5.10 -4.99
CA PHE A 137 -25.47 -4.10 -4.49
C PHE A 137 -26.38 -3.52 -5.59
N LEU A 138 -25.96 -3.58 -6.86
CA LEU A 138 -26.70 -3.14 -8.05
C LEU A 138 -27.62 -4.22 -8.63
N GLY A 139 -27.74 -5.36 -7.96
CA GLY A 139 -28.56 -6.49 -8.40
C GLY A 139 -27.73 -7.71 -8.84
N LYS A 140 -28.38 -8.63 -9.55
CA LYS A 140 -27.71 -9.80 -10.10
C LYS A 140 -27.15 -9.45 -11.47
N TYR A 141 -25.92 -9.88 -11.73
CA TYR A 141 -25.35 -9.85 -13.07
C TYR A 141 -24.71 -11.19 -13.40
N THR A 142 -24.75 -11.55 -14.67
CA THR A 142 -24.14 -12.78 -15.18
C THR A 142 -22.85 -12.43 -15.89
N HIS A 143 -21.78 -13.14 -15.58
CA HIS A 143 -20.50 -13.02 -16.24
C HIS A 143 -20.14 -14.35 -16.91
N GLU A 144 -19.72 -14.27 -18.18
CA GLU A 144 -19.26 -15.41 -18.96
C GLU A 144 -17.81 -15.73 -18.60
N ALA A 145 -17.60 -16.76 -17.79
CA ALA A 145 -16.28 -17.18 -17.35
C ALA A 145 -15.65 -18.16 -18.34
N ASP A 146 -14.37 -17.97 -18.61
CA ASP A 146 -13.55 -18.89 -19.40
C ASP A 146 -13.24 -20.18 -18.63
N ALA A 147 -13.43 -21.32 -19.29
CA ALA A 147 -13.19 -22.63 -18.73
C ALA A 147 -12.76 -23.65 -19.80
N TRP A 148 -12.35 -24.83 -19.36
CA TRP A 148 -12.22 -26.00 -20.23
C TRP A 148 -13.18 -27.10 -19.80
N GLU A 149 -13.86 -27.71 -20.76
CA GLU A 149 -14.63 -28.94 -20.54
C GLU A 149 -13.69 -30.13 -20.37
N VAL A 150 -13.71 -30.74 -19.18
CA VAL A 150 -12.84 -31.85 -18.79
C VAL A 150 -13.60 -32.94 -18.00
N GLY A 151 -14.93 -32.96 -18.11
CA GLY A 151 -15.80 -33.77 -17.26
C GLY A 151 -15.54 -35.27 -17.35
N VAL A 152 -15.16 -35.78 -18.52
CA VAL A 152 -14.77 -37.19 -18.72
C VAL A 152 -13.54 -37.52 -17.88
N TRP A 153 -12.52 -36.66 -17.93
CA TRP A 153 -11.27 -36.84 -17.17
C TRP A 153 -11.50 -36.74 -15.66
N LEU A 154 -12.27 -35.74 -15.19
CA LEU A 154 -12.62 -35.61 -13.77
C LEU A 154 -13.38 -36.84 -13.23
N LYS A 155 -14.28 -37.42 -14.04
CA LYS A 155 -15.00 -38.66 -13.70
C LYS A 155 -14.06 -39.87 -13.61
N GLN A 156 -13.11 -40.00 -14.55
CA GLN A 156 -12.10 -41.07 -14.53
C GLN A 156 -11.24 -41.00 -13.25
N LEU A 157 -10.87 -39.80 -12.83
CA LEU A 157 -10.17 -39.55 -11.56
C LEU A 157 -11.03 -39.80 -10.32
N ARG A 158 -12.35 -39.93 -10.47
CA ARG A 158 -13.34 -39.92 -9.39
C ARG A 158 -13.21 -38.67 -8.51
N ALA A 159 -12.86 -37.53 -9.14
CA ALA A 159 -12.63 -36.27 -8.45
C ALA A 159 -13.92 -35.75 -7.79
N ARG A 160 -13.77 -35.15 -6.62
CA ARG A 160 -14.86 -34.59 -5.82
C ARG A 160 -14.61 -33.11 -5.53
N ALA A 161 -15.65 -32.42 -5.08
CA ALA A 161 -15.46 -31.08 -4.55
C ALA A 161 -14.55 -31.16 -3.31
N GLU A 162 -13.74 -30.13 -3.08
CA GLU A 162 -12.68 -30.08 -2.06
C GLU A 162 -11.40 -30.89 -2.38
N ASP A 163 -11.42 -31.74 -3.40
CA ASP A 163 -10.17 -32.29 -3.94
C ASP A 163 -9.35 -31.17 -4.60
N SER A 164 -8.06 -31.39 -4.78
CA SER A 164 -7.16 -30.42 -5.40
C SER A 164 -6.64 -30.91 -6.74
N LEU A 165 -6.36 -29.95 -7.62
CA LEU A 165 -5.45 -30.16 -8.73
C LEU A 165 -4.14 -29.44 -8.41
N LEU A 166 -3.05 -30.20 -8.44
CA LEU A 166 -1.69 -29.67 -8.37
C LEU A 166 -1.25 -29.40 -9.80
N VAL A 167 -0.82 -28.18 -10.07
CA VAL A 167 -0.44 -27.73 -11.40
C VAL A 167 1.05 -27.53 -11.46
N THR A 168 1.73 -28.15 -12.42
CA THR A 168 3.12 -27.82 -12.77
C THR A 168 3.13 -26.98 -14.04
N VAL A 169 3.81 -25.84 -14.03
CA VAL A 169 4.05 -25.04 -15.23
C VAL A 169 5.19 -25.66 -16.04
N GLU A 170 4.85 -26.42 -17.09
CA GLU A 170 5.84 -27.09 -17.94
C GLU A 170 6.51 -26.09 -18.89
N ASP A 171 5.70 -25.26 -19.53
CA ASP A 171 6.15 -24.21 -20.43
C ASP A 171 5.20 -23.01 -20.30
N TRP A 172 5.67 -21.95 -19.66
CA TRP A 172 4.88 -20.76 -19.46
C TRP A 172 4.62 -19.97 -20.76
N GLU A 173 5.57 -20.00 -21.69
CA GLU A 173 5.49 -19.24 -22.94
C GLU A 173 4.54 -19.93 -23.93
N ALA A 174 4.62 -21.25 -24.02
CA ALA A 174 3.71 -22.08 -24.81
C ALA A 174 2.41 -22.43 -24.09
N GLY A 175 2.21 -21.97 -22.84
CA GLY A 175 0.97 -22.16 -22.09
C GLY A 175 0.67 -23.61 -21.70
N ARG A 176 1.68 -24.40 -21.36
CA ARG A 176 1.56 -25.85 -21.05
C ARG A 176 1.57 -26.10 -19.54
N PHE A 177 0.52 -26.75 -19.04
CA PHE A 177 0.32 -27.00 -17.61
C PHE A 177 0.00 -28.46 -17.34
N ARG A 178 0.79 -29.13 -16.50
CA ARG A 178 0.53 -30.51 -16.07
C ARG A 178 -0.34 -30.54 -14.81
N LEU A 179 -1.40 -31.34 -14.82
CA LEU A 179 -2.36 -31.48 -13.74
C LEU A 179 -2.25 -32.85 -13.04
N GLU A 180 -2.15 -32.82 -11.72
CA GLU A 180 -2.13 -34.00 -10.86
C GLU A 180 -3.29 -33.91 -9.85
N HIS A 181 -4.09 -34.97 -9.73
CA HIS A 181 -5.20 -35.02 -8.78
C HIS A 181 -4.73 -35.40 -7.38
N GLU A 182 -5.14 -34.62 -6.39
CA GLU A 182 -4.92 -34.91 -4.98
C GLU A 182 -6.26 -34.94 -4.24
N PRO A 183 -6.69 -36.12 -3.77
CA PRO A 183 -7.86 -36.22 -2.90
C PRO A 183 -7.70 -35.41 -1.63
N ALA A 184 -8.77 -34.78 -1.14
CA ALA A 184 -8.75 -33.92 0.05
C ALA A 184 -8.09 -34.61 1.27
N GLY A 185 -8.37 -35.90 1.48
CA GLY A 185 -7.81 -36.69 2.59
C GLY A 185 -6.33 -37.04 2.49
N ARG A 186 -5.67 -36.77 1.35
CA ARG A 186 -4.22 -36.97 1.16
C ARG A 186 -3.41 -35.68 1.31
N ARG A 187 -4.07 -34.56 1.59
CA ARG A 187 -3.40 -33.27 1.70
C ARG A 187 -2.48 -33.23 2.92
N ARG A 188 -1.23 -32.84 2.71
CA ARG A 188 -0.23 -32.56 3.76
C ARG A 188 -0.43 -31.16 4.36
N PHE A 189 -1.36 -31.02 5.30
CA PHE A 189 -1.77 -29.71 5.84
C PHE A 189 -0.63 -28.92 6.51
N ASP A 190 0.24 -29.56 7.30
CA ASP A 190 1.34 -28.86 7.98
C ASP A 190 2.35 -28.27 6.99
N GLU A 191 2.66 -29.00 5.93
CA GLU A 191 3.53 -28.54 4.84
C GLU A 191 2.88 -27.41 4.04
N VAL A 192 1.57 -27.51 3.77
CA VAL A 192 0.78 -26.43 3.14
C VAL A 192 0.84 -25.16 3.99
N GLU A 193 0.67 -25.26 5.30
CA GLU A 193 0.67 -24.09 6.18
C GLU A 193 2.05 -23.43 6.30
N LEU A 194 3.13 -24.22 6.27
CA LEU A 194 4.49 -23.69 6.16
C LEU A 194 4.69 -22.92 4.84
N LYS A 195 4.26 -23.49 3.72
CA LYS A 195 4.33 -22.85 2.39
C LYS A 195 3.47 -21.59 2.32
N ASN A 196 2.28 -21.61 2.92
CA ASN A 196 1.37 -20.46 2.96
C ASN A 196 1.98 -19.28 3.71
N ARG A 197 2.60 -19.52 4.88
CA ARG A 197 3.27 -18.46 5.65
C ARG A 197 4.43 -17.82 4.89
N GLU A 198 5.27 -18.65 4.25
CA GLU A 198 6.35 -18.16 3.40
C GLU A 198 5.81 -17.32 2.23
N LEU A 199 4.81 -17.84 1.51
CA LEU A 199 4.21 -17.15 0.37
C LEU A 199 3.57 -15.82 0.79
N ALA A 200 2.88 -15.79 1.94
CA ALA A 200 2.29 -14.58 2.49
C ALA A 200 3.35 -13.50 2.79
N ASP A 201 4.46 -13.89 3.43
CA ASP A 201 5.58 -12.98 3.70
C ASP A 201 6.26 -12.45 2.44
N LEU A 202 6.38 -13.28 1.41
CA LEU A 202 6.97 -12.89 0.13
C LEU A 202 6.05 -11.97 -0.68
N LEU A 203 4.73 -12.22 -0.69
CA LEU A 203 3.74 -11.33 -1.29
C LEU A 203 3.69 -9.98 -0.56
N PHE A 204 3.69 -10.01 0.78
CA PHE A 204 3.72 -8.80 1.58
C PHE A 204 5.01 -8.00 1.35
N ARG A 205 6.15 -8.68 1.21
CA ARG A 205 7.41 -8.04 0.82
C ARG A 205 7.32 -7.36 -0.54
N ALA A 206 6.71 -8.00 -1.54
CA ALA A 206 6.51 -7.39 -2.85
C ALA A 206 5.68 -6.10 -2.75
N LEU A 207 4.63 -6.10 -1.92
CA LEU A 207 3.82 -4.92 -1.61
C LEU A 207 4.64 -3.84 -0.88
N GLU A 208 5.47 -4.22 0.10
CA GLU A 208 6.35 -3.33 0.88
C GLU A 208 7.46 -2.68 0.03
N GLU A 209 7.90 -3.33 -1.05
CA GLU A 209 8.88 -2.79 -2.00
C GLU A 209 8.24 -1.86 -3.06
N ALA A 210 6.94 -2.02 -3.34
CA ALA A 210 6.23 -1.30 -4.39
C ALA A 210 6.24 0.23 -4.22
N ARG A 211 6.15 1.01 -5.29
CA ARG A 211 6.18 2.47 -5.16
C ARG A 211 4.86 3.04 -4.61
N ASN A 212 3.73 2.54 -5.10
CA ASN A 212 2.42 3.18 -4.94
C ASN A 212 1.55 2.54 -3.86
N GLN A 213 2.15 1.86 -2.88
CA GLN A 213 1.42 1.13 -1.82
C GLN A 213 0.42 0.07 -2.36
N THR A 214 0.59 -0.31 -3.62
CA THR A 214 -0.15 -1.34 -4.35
C THR A 214 0.83 -2.03 -5.30
N VAL A 215 0.58 -3.28 -5.62
CA VAL A 215 1.35 -4.07 -6.58
C VAL A 215 0.40 -4.94 -7.40
N PHE A 216 0.62 -5.04 -8.71
CA PHE A 216 -0.15 -5.96 -9.55
C PHE A 216 0.07 -7.41 -9.10
N ASP A 217 -0.99 -8.20 -9.09
CA ASP A 217 -0.96 -9.60 -8.66
C ASP A 217 0.06 -10.44 -9.44
N CYS A 218 0.10 -10.32 -10.77
CA CYS A 218 1.06 -11.02 -11.62
C CYS A 218 2.52 -10.68 -11.29
N GLU A 219 2.80 -9.41 -10.94
CA GLU A 219 4.12 -8.96 -10.52
C GLU A 219 4.48 -9.53 -9.15
N ALA A 220 3.56 -9.49 -8.19
CA ALA A 220 3.79 -9.96 -6.83
C ALA A 220 3.96 -11.49 -6.78
N VAL A 221 3.13 -12.25 -7.50
CA VAL A 221 3.21 -13.70 -7.61
C VAL A 221 4.56 -14.09 -8.21
N ALA A 222 4.95 -13.51 -9.34
CA ALA A 222 6.25 -13.79 -9.95
C ALA A 222 7.42 -13.47 -8.99
N LYS A 223 7.38 -12.31 -8.32
CA LYS A 223 8.38 -11.91 -7.31
C LYS A 223 8.46 -12.87 -6.13
N ALA A 224 7.33 -13.39 -5.68
CA ALA A 224 7.26 -14.28 -4.55
C ALA A 224 7.82 -15.66 -4.92
N TYR A 225 7.34 -16.26 -6.00
CA TYR A 225 7.82 -17.57 -6.44
C TYR A 225 9.29 -17.57 -6.89
N ALA A 226 9.80 -16.46 -7.43
CA ALA A 226 11.23 -16.32 -7.73
C ALA A 226 12.14 -16.35 -6.48
N ARG A 227 11.57 -16.15 -5.28
CA ARG A 227 12.29 -16.07 -3.99
C ARG A 227 11.95 -17.19 -3.02
N MET A 228 10.92 -17.95 -3.33
CA MET A 228 10.46 -19.05 -2.51
C MET A 228 11.56 -20.11 -2.42
N ALA A 229 11.73 -20.73 -1.26
CA ALA A 229 12.80 -21.69 -1.01
C ALA A 229 12.67 -22.94 -1.88
N ASP A 230 11.43 -23.39 -2.11
CA ASP A 230 11.12 -24.53 -2.97
C ASP A 230 9.79 -24.30 -3.71
N PRO A 231 9.82 -23.57 -4.84
CA PRO A 231 8.63 -23.30 -5.64
C PRO A 231 8.23 -24.47 -6.55
N ARG A 232 9.06 -25.52 -6.63
CA ARG A 232 8.89 -26.67 -7.56
C ARG A 232 8.51 -27.97 -6.86
N GLY A 233 8.58 -28.00 -5.54
CA GLY A 233 8.11 -29.12 -4.72
C GLY A 233 6.61 -29.06 -4.46
N TYR A 234 6.20 -29.58 -3.31
CA TYR A 234 4.78 -29.67 -2.97
C TYR A 234 4.17 -28.27 -2.70
N PRO A 235 3.08 -27.91 -3.40
CA PRO A 235 2.54 -26.55 -3.31
C PRO A 235 1.67 -26.35 -2.07
N GLY A 236 1.68 -25.10 -1.59
CA GLY A 236 0.70 -24.58 -0.62
C GLY A 236 -0.68 -24.39 -1.24
N ASP A 237 -1.51 -23.57 -0.59
CA ASP A 237 -2.79 -23.11 -1.16
C ASP A 237 -2.55 -22.09 -2.29
N HIS A 238 -3.59 -21.84 -3.08
CA HIS A 238 -3.54 -20.79 -4.10
C HIS A 238 -3.23 -19.43 -3.46
N TRP A 239 -2.43 -18.59 -4.13
CA TRP A 239 -1.96 -17.32 -3.55
C TRP A 239 -3.11 -16.37 -3.17
N THR A 240 -4.25 -16.45 -3.87
CA THR A 240 -5.46 -15.66 -3.52
C THR A 240 -5.99 -16.07 -2.15
N THR A 241 -6.08 -17.37 -1.86
CA THR A 241 -6.48 -17.91 -0.56
C THR A 241 -5.48 -17.53 0.53
N VAL A 242 -4.19 -17.49 0.21
CA VAL A 242 -3.15 -17.03 1.15
C VAL A 242 -3.37 -15.57 1.53
N ILE A 243 -3.65 -14.68 0.56
CA ILE A 243 -3.95 -13.27 0.85
C ILE A 243 -5.21 -13.11 1.70
N GLU A 244 -6.28 -13.86 1.37
CA GLU A 244 -7.54 -13.83 2.12
C GLU A 244 -7.36 -14.18 3.60
N ARG A 245 -6.37 -15.02 3.93
CA ARG A 245 -6.09 -15.48 5.32
C ARG A 245 -5.02 -14.67 6.06
N ASP A 246 -4.13 -13.97 5.35
CA ASP A 246 -2.96 -13.32 5.96
C ASP A 246 -3.30 -12.12 6.87
N GLY A 247 -4.36 -11.38 6.54
CA GLY A 247 -4.83 -10.24 7.34
C GLY A 247 -4.02 -8.94 7.21
N ARG A 248 -2.83 -8.94 6.56
CA ARG A 248 -2.07 -7.70 6.26
C ARG A 248 -2.41 -7.14 4.87
N MET A 249 -2.89 -8.00 3.98
CA MET A 249 -3.14 -7.70 2.57
C MET A 249 -4.61 -7.91 2.21
N ARG A 250 -5.04 -7.30 1.11
CA ARG A 250 -6.31 -7.60 0.44
C ARG A 250 -6.17 -7.52 -1.06
N LEU A 251 -7.05 -8.22 -1.76
CA LEU A 251 -7.20 -8.13 -3.20
C LEU A 251 -8.19 -7.03 -3.58
N SER A 252 -7.82 -6.23 -4.58
CA SER A 252 -8.69 -5.25 -5.22
C SER A 252 -8.46 -5.34 -6.73
N ASP A 253 -9.42 -5.91 -7.46
CA ASP A 253 -9.26 -6.26 -8.88
C ASP A 253 -7.96 -7.04 -9.09
N HIS A 254 -7.06 -6.59 -9.98
CA HIS A 254 -5.75 -7.19 -10.28
C HIS A 254 -4.60 -6.69 -9.39
N GLU A 255 -4.91 -6.10 -8.24
CA GLU A 255 -3.91 -5.50 -7.36
C GLU A 255 -3.98 -6.06 -5.94
N ILE A 256 -2.81 -6.18 -5.33
CA ILE A 256 -2.63 -6.46 -3.91
C ILE A 256 -2.38 -5.12 -3.21
N ARG A 257 -3.14 -4.87 -2.15
CA ARG A 257 -3.10 -3.64 -1.35
C ARG A 257 -2.99 -3.99 0.14
N TYR A 258 -2.63 -3.01 0.96
CA TYR A 258 -2.74 -3.16 2.42
C TYR A 258 -4.21 -3.31 2.83
N VAL A 259 -4.47 -4.08 3.88
CA VAL A 259 -5.84 -4.35 4.36
C VAL A 259 -6.61 -3.07 4.70
N GLU A 260 -5.93 -2.07 5.26
CA GLU A 260 -6.49 -0.77 5.63
C GLU A 260 -6.61 0.23 4.47
N SER A 261 -6.10 -0.10 3.28
CA SER A 261 -6.27 0.74 2.10
C SER A 261 -7.76 0.94 1.84
N TYR A 262 -8.18 2.14 1.43
CA TYR A 262 -9.57 2.44 1.10
C TYR A 262 -9.62 3.26 -0.19
N THR A 263 -10.39 2.81 -1.16
CA THR A 263 -10.51 3.44 -2.47
C THR A 263 -11.89 4.07 -2.66
N PRO A 264 -12.04 5.06 -3.56
CA PRO A 264 -13.36 5.58 -3.92
C PRO A 264 -14.33 4.48 -4.40
N MET A 265 -13.82 3.46 -5.08
CA MET A 265 -14.61 2.29 -5.49
C MET A 265 -15.10 1.48 -4.29
N ASP A 266 -14.33 1.36 -3.22
CA ASP A 266 -14.78 0.71 -1.99
C ASP A 266 -15.96 1.46 -1.36
N GLN A 267 -15.94 2.80 -1.41
CA GLN A 267 -17.05 3.64 -0.96
C GLN A 267 -18.31 3.42 -1.81
N ILE A 268 -18.16 3.42 -3.13
CA ILE A 268 -19.28 3.14 -4.07
C ILE A 268 -19.86 1.73 -3.83
N LEU A 269 -19.01 0.75 -3.55
CA LEU A 269 -19.41 -0.63 -3.26
C LEU A 269 -19.94 -0.82 -1.83
N GLY A 270 -20.05 0.24 -1.02
CA GLY A 270 -20.52 0.19 0.36
C GLY A 270 -19.60 -0.62 1.29
N ARG A 271 -18.34 -0.82 0.91
CA ARG A 271 -17.35 -1.50 1.75
C ARG A 271 -16.96 -0.59 2.91
N ARG A 272 -16.83 -1.18 4.10
CA ARG A 272 -16.38 -0.47 5.29
C ARG A 272 -14.88 -0.27 5.27
N LYS A 273 -14.43 0.92 5.66
CA LYS A 273 -13.01 1.21 5.87
C LYS A 273 -12.49 0.41 7.04
N VAL A 274 -11.45 -0.40 6.81
CA VAL A 274 -10.78 -1.14 7.88
C VAL A 274 -9.84 -0.17 8.57
N LYS A 275 -10.13 0.17 9.83
CA LYS A 275 -9.25 0.97 10.69
C LYS A 275 -8.64 0.11 11.78
N PRO A 276 -7.43 0.44 12.28
CA PRO A 276 -6.88 -0.24 13.44
C PRO A 276 -7.86 -0.13 14.61
N LYS A 277 -8.21 -1.25 15.26
CA LYS A 277 -8.93 -1.20 16.51
C LYS A 277 -7.97 -0.74 17.61
N ALA A 278 -8.41 0.21 18.43
CA ALA A 278 -7.67 0.57 19.65
C ALA A 278 -7.49 -0.69 20.52
N ALA A 279 -6.26 -0.92 20.98
CA ALA A 279 -5.97 -2.03 21.88
C ALA A 279 -6.59 -1.75 23.26
N PRO A 280 -7.02 -2.78 24.01
CA PRO A 280 -7.35 -2.62 25.42
C PRO A 280 -6.16 -2.04 26.18
N VAL A 281 -6.40 -1.01 26.99
CA VAL A 281 -5.37 -0.31 27.76
C VAL A 281 -5.37 -0.83 29.19
N THR A 282 -4.24 -1.34 29.67
CA THR A 282 -4.09 -1.70 31.09
C THR A 282 -4.02 -0.44 31.96
N ARG A 283 -4.25 -0.58 33.26
CA ARG A 283 -4.13 0.54 34.20
C ARG A 283 -2.73 1.16 34.18
N GLU A 284 -1.70 0.31 34.12
CA GLU A 284 -0.29 0.72 34.04
C GLU A 284 0.00 1.52 32.77
N GLN A 285 -0.36 0.98 31.60
CA GLN A 285 -0.22 1.69 30.32
C GLN A 285 -0.98 3.02 30.30
N GLY A 286 -2.15 3.06 30.95
CA GLY A 286 -2.94 4.28 31.10
C GLY A 286 -2.28 5.36 31.97
N GLN A 287 -1.39 4.99 32.89
CA GLN A 287 -0.68 5.91 33.78
C GLN A 287 0.64 6.42 33.18
N GLN A 288 1.25 5.67 32.27
CA GLN A 288 2.46 6.08 31.56
C GLN A 288 2.26 7.42 30.84
N VAL A 289 3.31 8.23 30.80
CA VAL A 289 3.34 9.53 30.15
C VAL A 289 4.13 9.44 28.86
N TYR A 290 3.50 9.85 27.76
CA TYR A 290 4.11 9.95 26.45
C TYR A 290 4.64 11.36 26.28
N ARG A 291 5.96 11.51 26.16
CA ARG A 291 6.59 12.78 25.78
C ARG A 291 6.64 12.88 24.27
N LEU A 292 5.81 13.75 23.74
CA LEU A 292 5.59 13.96 22.32
C LEU A 292 6.25 15.26 21.87
N LYS A 293 6.97 15.24 20.76
CA LYS A 293 7.37 16.46 20.06
C LYS A 293 6.48 16.66 18.84
N ALA A 294 5.63 17.69 18.89
CA ALA A 294 4.80 18.12 17.78
C ALA A 294 5.48 19.29 17.05
N ALA A 295 5.59 19.21 15.72
CA ALA A 295 6.18 20.26 14.89
C ALA A 295 5.39 20.48 13.60
N LEU A 296 5.30 21.72 13.14
CA LEU A 296 4.68 22.02 11.84
C LEU A 296 5.49 21.39 10.71
N LYS A 297 4.81 20.72 9.77
CA LYS A 297 5.48 19.98 8.69
C LYS A 297 6.35 20.87 7.80
N TYR A 298 5.82 22.03 7.42
CA TYR A 298 6.49 23.00 6.53
C TYR A 298 7.26 24.08 7.30
N ARG A 299 7.17 24.11 8.64
CA ARG A 299 7.93 24.99 9.53
C ARG A 299 8.45 24.19 10.73
N PRO A 300 9.33 23.19 10.54
CA PRO A 300 9.73 22.27 11.61
C PRO A 300 10.52 22.92 12.76
N GLY A 301 10.96 24.17 12.56
CA GLY A 301 11.52 25.01 13.62
C GLY A 301 10.49 25.46 14.65
N LEU A 302 9.19 25.46 14.31
CA LEU A 302 8.07 25.70 15.22
C LEU A 302 7.61 24.36 15.80
N TRP A 303 7.86 24.15 17.09
CA TRP A 303 7.56 22.90 17.76
C TRP A 303 7.19 23.09 19.23
N ARG A 304 6.46 22.10 19.75
CA ARG A 304 6.05 21.97 21.15
C ARG A 304 6.37 20.58 21.65
N ARG A 305 6.74 20.48 22.91
CA ARG A 305 6.94 19.22 23.62
C ARG A 305 5.83 19.07 24.64
N ILE A 306 4.98 18.09 24.38
CA ILE A 306 3.75 17.83 25.09
C ILE A 306 3.93 16.52 25.85
N GLU A 307 3.60 16.50 27.12
CA GLU A 307 3.45 15.28 27.90
C GLU A 307 1.98 14.97 28.06
N ILE A 308 1.58 13.74 27.74
CA ILE A 308 0.19 13.27 27.80
C ILE A 308 0.13 11.86 28.39
N GLN A 309 -0.83 11.58 29.27
CA GLN A 309 -0.99 10.27 29.87
C GLN A 309 -1.63 9.27 28.90
N GLY A 310 -1.25 8.00 28.99
CA GLY A 310 -1.73 6.93 28.13
C GLY A 310 -3.24 6.73 28.17
N LYS A 311 -3.90 7.06 29.29
CA LYS A 311 -5.37 7.01 29.44
C LYS A 311 -6.10 8.15 28.75
N GLN A 312 -5.42 9.26 28.48
CA GLN A 312 -5.99 10.39 27.76
C GLN A 312 -6.16 10.04 26.29
N THR A 313 -6.95 10.83 25.62
CA THR A 313 -7.49 10.53 24.31
C THR A 313 -6.84 11.34 23.20
N LEU A 314 -7.11 10.97 21.95
CA LEU A 314 -6.74 11.80 20.80
C LEU A 314 -7.45 13.15 20.80
N GLN A 315 -8.64 13.27 21.40
CA GLN A 315 -9.28 14.56 21.59
C GLN A 315 -8.51 15.44 22.58
N ASP A 316 -8.00 14.88 23.67
CA ASP A 316 -7.15 15.63 24.62
C ASP A 316 -5.87 16.12 23.93
N LEU A 317 -5.28 15.30 23.07
CA LEU A 317 -4.12 15.67 22.26
C LEU A 317 -4.46 16.73 21.20
N ASP A 318 -5.62 16.61 20.55
CA ASP A 318 -6.12 17.59 19.58
C ASP A 318 -6.30 18.97 20.22
N ASN A 319 -6.94 19.03 21.40
CA ASN A 319 -7.19 20.26 22.13
C ASN A 319 -5.89 21.00 22.45
N VAL A 320 -4.89 20.31 23.02
CA VAL A 320 -3.60 20.95 23.35
C VAL A 320 -2.82 21.36 22.10
N LEU A 321 -2.95 20.63 20.99
CA LEU A 321 -2.34 21.03 19.72
C LEU A 321 -3.00 22.28 19.14
N ARG A 322 -4.33 22.39 19.21
CA ARG A 322 -5.04 23.59 18.76
C ARG A 322 -4.65 24.82 19.57
N GLU A 323 -4.62 24.67 20.90
CA GLU A 323 -4.23 25.75 21.82
C GLU A 323 -2.81 26.24 21.56
N GLU A 324 -1.86 25.32 21.42
CA GLU A 324 -0.44 25.65 21.33
C GLU A 324 0.00 26.16 19.97
N PHE A 325 -0.69 25.76 18.91
CA PHE A 325 -0.43 26.20 17.54
C PHE A 325 -1.45 27.23 17.04
N LYS A 326 -2.27 27.81 17.94
CA LYS A 326 -3.24 28.88 17.65
C LYS A 326 -4.20 28.53 16.52
N HIS A 327 -4.64 27.27 16.49
CA HIS A 327 -5.69 26.82 15.59
C HIS A 327 -7.06 27.09 16.21
N ASP A 328 -8.05 27.34 15.36
CA ASP A 328 -9.44 27.49 15.83
C ASP A 328 -10.01 26.17 16.36
N PHE A 329 -10.99 26.25 17.25
CA PHE A 329 -11.61 25.11 17.92
C PHE A 329 -13.00 24.75 17.37
N SER A 330 -13.61 25.59 16.55
CA SER A 330 -15.06 25.67 16.42
C SER A 330 -15.63 25.19 15.08
N ASP A 331 -14.88 25.24 13.98
CA ASP A 331 -15.43 24.98 12.65
C ASP A 331 -14.63 23.99 11.79
N HIS A 332 -13.40 23.65 12.20
CA HIS A 332 -12.53 22.77 11.41
C HIS A 332 -12.36 21.35 11.97
N LEU A 333 -12.46 20.36 11.08
CA LEU A 333 -12.11 18.95 11.32
C LEU A 333 -10.60 18.78 11.48
N SER A 334 -10.21 17.80 12.27
CA SER A 334 -8.82 17.33 12.34
C SER A 334 -8.72 15.81 12.28
N GLY A 335 -7.51 15.29 12.11
CA GLY A 335 -7.29 13.84 12.02
C GLY A 335 -5.88 13.40 12.36
N PHE A 336 -5.77 12.12 12.73
CA PHE A 336 -4.50 11.47 13.07
C PHE A 336 -4.22 10.28 12.16
N TRP A 337 -2.96 10.15 11.74
CA TRP A 337 -2.44 9.02 10.99
C TRP A 337 -1.17 8.49 11.65
N ARG A 338 -1.02 7.17 11.77
CA ARG A 338 0.24 6.53 12.13
C ARG A 338 1.14 6.46 10.90
N LYS A 339 2.41 6.90 11.04
CA LYS A 339 3.43 6.66 10.01
C LYS A 339 4.07 5.31 10.26
N VAL A 340 3.63 4.29 9.50
CA VAL A 340 4.16 2.94 9.60
C VAL A 340 5.32 2.79 8.61
N ARG A 341 6.51 2.47 9.13
CA ARG A 341 7.69 2.27 8.28
C ARG A 341 7.51 1.01 7.43
N ARG A 342 7.80 1.15 6.15
CA ARG A 342 7.73 0.05 5.19
C ARG A 342 8.97 -0.84 5.26
N ARG A 343 8.78 -2.15 5.46
CA ARG A 343 9.86 -3.11 5.76
C ARG A 343 10.91 -3.10 4.66
N GLY A 344 12.19 -3.02 5.05
CA GLY A 344 13.30 -2.99 4.09
C GLY A 344 13.45 -1.68 3.30
N THR A 345 12.68 -0.64 3.63
CA THR A 345 12.76 0.66 2.93
C THR A 345 12.90 1.84 3.91
N LYS A 346 13.13 3.03 3.35
CA LYS A 346 13.02 4.33 4.06
C LYS A 346 11.65 4.98 3.89
N ARG A 347 10.71 4.30 3.22
CA ARG A 347 9.37 4.82 2.95
C ARG A 347 8.44 4.53 4.13
N PHE A 348 7.41 5.34 4.25
CA PHE A 348 6.33 5.16 5.22
C PHE A 348 5.01 5.04 4.47
N ARG A 349 4.06 4.37 5.10
CA ARG A 349 2.63 4.44 4.75
C ARG A 349 1.89 5.14 5.88
N GLU A 350 0.84 5.87 5.52
CA GLU A 350 0.01 6.60 6.49
C GLU A 350 -1.25 5.78 6.75
N VAL A 351 -1.44 5.36 7.99
CA VAL A 351 -2.61 4.60 8.42
C VAL A 351 -3.49 5.53 9.22
N GLU A 352 -4.68 5.81 8.73
CA GLU A 352 -5.64 6.65 9.44
C GLU A 352 -6.07 5.98 10.75
N ILE A 353 -5.94 6.73 11.83
CA ILE A 353 -6.37 6.32 13.16
C ILE A 353 -7.81 6.78 13.38
N GLY A 354 -8.10 8.04 13.08
CA GLY A 354 -9.43 8.61 13.21
C GLY A 354 -9.45 10.13 12.99
N THR A 355 -10.66 10.66 12.84
CA THR A 355 -10.95 12.09 12.73
C THR A 355 -11.55 12.61 14.03
N ILE A 356 -11.37 13.90 14.30
CA ILE A 356 -11.97 14.64 15.41
C ILE A 356 -12.91 15.69 14.82
N GLU A 357 -14.17 15.69 15.27
CA GLU A 357 -15.16 16.69 14.91
C GLU A 357 -14.95 18.01 15.66
N PRO A 358 -15.36 19.17 15.09
CA PRO A 358 -15.37 20.42 15.83
C PRO A 358 -16.17 20.28 17.14
N PHE A 359 -15.70 20.92 18.21
CA PHE A 359 -16.25 20.77 19.58
C PHE A 359 -16.14 19.37 20.21
N GLY A 360 -15.52 18.41 19.52
CA GLY A 360 -15.30 17.06 20.04
C GLY A 360 -16.15 15.98 19.42
N GLY A 361 -15.75 14.73 19.64
CA GLY A 361 -16.36 13.56 18.99
C GLY A 361 -15.64 13.19 17.69
N GLY A 362 -16.34 12.47 16.82
CA GLY A 362 -15.72 11.80 15.67
C GLY A 362 -15.04 10.46 16.05
N GLU A 363 -14.65 9.71 15.02
CA GLU A 363 -14.19 8.33 15.16
C GLU A 363 -12.86 8.18 15.94
N GLY A 364 -12.05 9.23 15.97
CA GLY A 364 -10.77 9.28 16.68
C GLY A 364 -10.89 9.70 18.14
N ALA A 365 -11.91 10.47 18.51
CA ALA A 365 -11.90 11.25 19.75
C ALA A 365 -11.70 10.42 21.01
N GLN A 366 -12.32 9.25 21.11
CA GLN A 366 -12.27 8.42 22.31
C GLN A 366 -11.11 7.43 22.32
N GLN A 367 -10.27 7.40 21.28
CA GLN A 367 -9.12 6.52 21.24
C GLN A 367 -8.05 7.02 22.21
N ARG A 368 -7.65 6.15 23.15
CA ARG A 368 -6.63 6.46 24.15
C ARG A 368 -5.23 6.41 23.56
N ILE A 369 -4.32 7.27 24.01
CA ILE A 369 -2.93 7.32 23.54
C ILE A 369 -2.24 5.96 23.68
N ALA A 370 -2.38 5.30 24.83
CA ALA A 370 -1.80 3.97 25.04
C ALA A 370 -2.45 2.89 24.14
N GLY A 371 -3.72 3.08 23.76
CA GLY A 371 -4.44 2.17 22.87
C GLY A 371 -3.90 2.13 21.44
N LEU A 372 -3.06 3.10 21.07
CA LEU A 372 -2.40 3.18 19.77
C LEU A 372 -1.17 2.26 19.66
N GLY A 373 -0.67 1.74 20.79
CA GLY A 373 0.51 0.86 20.82
C GLY A 373 1.75 1.52 20.22
N LEU A 374 2.01 2.77 20.61
CA LEU A 374 3.17 3.55 20.17
C LEU A 374 4.40 3.20 21.01
N ALA A 375 5.56 3.18 20.36
CA ALA A 375 6.87 3.07 20.99
C ALA A 375 7.69 4.35 20.81
N SER A 376 8.74 4.54 21.61
CA SER A 376 9.70 5.64 21.38
C SER A 376 10.29 5.58 19.97
N GLY A 377 10.33 6.72 19.30
CA GLY A 377 10.71 6.85 17.89
C GLY A 377 9.55 6.72 16.90
N ASP A 378 8.36 6.25 17.33
CA ASP A 378 7.19 6.24 16.47
C ASP A 378 6.75 7.67 16.13
N THR A 379 6.17 7.82 14.94
CA THR A 379 5.70 9.10 14.43
C THR A 379 4.22 9.03 14.06
N LEU A 380 3.48 10.05 14.48
CA LEU A 380 2.14 10.34 14.00
C LEU A 380 2.17 11.56 13.09
N LYS A 381 1.21 11.60 12.18
CA LYS A 381 0.80 12.80 11.46
C LYS A 381 -0.51 13.28 12.07
N TYR A 382 -0.56 14.57 12.33
CA TYR A 382 -1.78 15.27 12.71
C TYR A 382 -2.08 16.29 11.62
N VAL A 383 -3.32 16.36 11.13
CA VAL A 383 -3.77 17.39 10.19
C VAL A 383 -4.88 18.16 10.87
N TYR A 384 -4.66 19.46 11.03
CA TYR A 384 -5.70 20.42 11.39
C TYR A 384 -6.24 21.07 10.11
N ASP A 385 -7.54 21.29 10.07
CA ASP A 385 -8.31 21.80 8.93
C ASP A 385 -8.08 21.00 7.64
N PHE A 386 -9.09 20.23 7.22
CA PHE A 386 -9.02 19.47 5.97
C PHE A 386 -9.15 20.35 4.72
N GLY A 387 -9.56 21.61 4.86
CA GLY A 387 -9.50 22.62 3.80
C GLY A 387 -8.05 23.04 3.52
N ASP A 388 -7.40 23.65 4.52
CA ASP A 388 -6.03 24.17 4.38
C ASP A 388 -4.92 23.11 4.52
N TRP A 389 -5.26 21.94 5.06
CA TRP A 389 -4.37 20.79 5.23
C TRP A 389 -3.11 21.10 6.07
N ILE A 390 -3.32 21.65 7.28
CA ILE A 390 -2.23 22.08 8.15
C ILE A 390 -1.61 20.86 8.87
N GLU A 391 -0.57 20.30 8.25
CA GLU A 391 0.11 19.10 8.71
C GLU A 391 1.13 19.37 9.84
N HIS A 392 1.06 18.55 10.89
CA HIS A 392 2.04 18.43 11.96
C HIS A 392 2.66 17.03 11.96
N THR A 393 3.94 16.96 12.30
CA THR A 393 4.64 15.72 12.62
C THR A 393 4.77 15.61 14.14
N ILE A 394 4.24 14.54 14.71
CA ILE A 394 4.30 14.25 16.15
C ILE A 394 5.23 13.06 16.33
N THR A 395 6.29 13.20 17.11
CA THR A 395 7.25 12.13 17.39
C THR A 395 7.16 11.74 18.86
N VAL A 396 7.06 10.44 19.16
CA VAL A 396 7.18 9.93 20.52
C VAL A 396 8.67 9.95 20.88
N GLU A 397 9.10 10.87 21.73
CA GLU A 397 10.50 10.94 22.16
C GLU A 397 10.79 9.87 23.21
N GLU A 398 9.91 9.74 24.20
CA GLU A 398 10.05 8.77 25.30
C GLU A 398 8.70 8.46 25.96
N ILE A 399 8.66 7.36 26.71
CA ILE A 399 7.52 6.94 27.53
C ILE A 399 8.05 6.74 28.95
N VAL A 400 7.52 7.50 29.91
CA VAL A 400 8.04 7.60 31.27
C VAL A 400 6.94 7.44 32.31
N GLU A 401 7.32 7.24 33.57
CA GLU A 401 6.39 7.26 34.69
C GLU A 401 5.85 8.67 34.95
N PRO A 402 4.60 8.81 35.44
CA PRO A 402 4.02 10.10 35.74
C PRO A 402 4.74 10.80 36.89
N GLU A 403 4.89 12.11 36.77
CA GLU A 403 5.46 12.93 37.84
C GLU A 403 4.44 13.10 38.98
N PRO A 404 4.84 12.91 40.26
CA PRO A 404 3.94 13.07 41.39
C PRO A 404 3.29 14.45 41.43
N GLY A 405 1.95 14.50 41.43
CA GLY A 405 1.18 15.74 41.53
C GLY A 405 1.07 16.54 40.23
N ALA A 406 1.62 16.07 39.11
CA ALA A 406 1.48 16.73 37.82
C ALA A 406 0.12 16.44 37.16
N GLU A 407 -0.45 17.46 36.52
CA GLU A 407 -1.61 17.34 35.64
C GLU A 407 -1.17 17.23 34.18
N TYR A 408 -1.95 16.48 33.40
CA TYR A 408 -1.68 16.20 31.98
C TYR A 408 -2.97 16.43 31.16
N PRO A 409 -2.89 16.87 29.88
CA PRO A 409 -1.66 17.09 29.13
C PRO A 409 -0.98 18.40 29.56
N ARG A 410 0.35 18.47 29.42
CA ARG A 410 1.11 19.69 29.72
C ARG A 410 2.21 19.93 28.71
N VAL A 411 2.57 21.20 28.51
CA VAL A 411 3.66 21.59 27.62
C VAL A 411 4.91 21.81 28.44
N VAL A 412 5.95 21.02 28.17
CA VAL A 412 7.22 21.03 28.93
C VAL A 412 8.38 21.59 28.12
N GLY A 413 8.13 22.03 26.89
CA GLY A 413 9.14 22.70 26.08
C GLY A 413 8.58 23.20 24.75
N GLN A 414 9.28 24.15 24.16
CA GLN A 414 8.96 24.70 22.86
C GLN A 414 10.23 25.18 22.14
N ASN A 415 10.13 25.47 20.86
CA ASN A 415 11.21 26.13 20.14
C ASN A 415 11.56 27.48 20.78
N LYS A 416 12.80 27.95 20.56
CA LYS A 416 13.17 29.32 20.91
C LYS A 416 12.38 30.26 19.99
N PRO A 417 11.50 31.13 20.53
CA PRO A 417 10.72 32.06 19.72
C PRO A 417 11.61 33.00 18.93
N ARG A 418 11.24 33.26 17.67
CA ARG A 418 11.77 34.40 16.91
C ARG A 418 10.70 35.46 16.85
N TYR A 419 10.71 36.34 17.84
CA TYR A 419 9.70 37.40 17.95
C TYR A 419 9.78 38.38 16.77
N HIS A 420 8.61 38.72 16.25
CA HIS A 420 8.41 39.86 15.37
C HIS A 420 7.88 41.01 16.22
N TYR A 421 8.14 42.25 15.80
CA TYR A 421 7.68 43.45 16.50
C TYR A 421 6.56 44.10 15.71
N CYS A 422 5.64 44.75 16.43
CA CYS A 422 4.54 45.50 15.84
C CYS A 422 5.08 46.68 15.03
N GLU A 423 4.75 46.74 13.75
CA GLU A 423 5.28 47.77 12.85
C GLU A 423 4.81 49.19 13.24
N HIS A 424 3.54 49.33 13.64
CA HIS A 424 2.99 50.61 14.14
C HIS A 424 3.71 51.10 15.40
N CYS A 425 3.91 50.23 16.39
CA CYS A 425 4.65 50.59 17.59
C CYS A 425 6.11 50.92 17.29
N GLN A 426 6.74 50.21 16.34
CA GLN A 426 8.11 50.53 15.92
C GLN A 426 8.21 51.90 15.25
N ALA A 427 7.19 52.31 14.47
CA ALA A 427 7.11 53.65 13.91
C ALA A 427 7.03 54.73 15.00
N ASP A 428 6.42 54.42 16.15
CA ASP A 428 6.37 55.28 17.34
C ASP A 428 7.62 55.15 18.25
N GLY A 429 8.65 54.41 17.84
CA GLY A 429 9.86 54.17 18.64
C GLY A 429 9.70 53.18 19.81
N ARG A 430 8.60 52.42 19.85
CA ARG A 430 8.33 51.38 20.87
C ARG A 430 8.66 49.99 20.33
N GLN A 431 9.12 49.10 21.20
CA GLN A 431 9.33 47.68 20.88
C GLN A 431 8.28 46.82 21.56
N VAL A 432 7.17 46.60 20.85
CA VAL A 432 6.09 45.71 21.29
C VAL A 432 6.11 44.46 20.42
N ILE A 433 6.11 43.27 21.04
CA ILE A 433 6.05 42.00 20.30
C ILE A 433 4.72 41.95 19.57
N ALA A 434 4.76 41.66 18.27
CA ALA A 434 3.57 41.43 17.48
C ALA A 434 2.95 40.09 17.88
N VAL A 435 1.63 40.00 17.89
CA VAL A 435 0.90 38.75 18.14
C VAL A 435 -0.04 38.40 16.99
N ARG A 436 -0.19 39.30 16.01
CA ARG A 436 -1.02 39.12 14.83
C ARG A 436 -0.27 39.42 13.53
N VAL A 437 -0.64 38.72 12.47
CA VAL A 437 -0.27 39.04 11.09
C VAL A 437 -1.51 39.47 10.33
N CYS A 438 -1.46 40.57 9.58
CA CYS A 438 -2.57 41.03 8.76
C CYS A 438 -2.41 40.56 7.33
N HIS A 439 -3.32 39.73 6.84
CA HIS A 439 -3.23 39.17 5.49
C HIS A 439 -3.56 40.19 4.41
N HIS A 440 -4.49 41.11 4.68
CA HIS A 440 -4.81 42.20 3.76
C HIS A 440 -3.58 43.07 3.48
N CYS A 441 -2.98 43.64 4.53
CA CYS A 441 -1.77 44.47 4.37
C CYS A 441 -0.59 43.65 3.85
N SER A 442 -0.49 42.37 4.22
CA SER A 442 0.58 41.51 3.71
C SER A 442 0.48 41.26 2.22
N ALA A 443 -0.74 41.12 1.69
CA ALA A 443 -1.00 40.98 0.27
C ALA A 443 -0.70 42.27 -0.50
N GLU A 444 -1.14 43.42 0.02
CA GLU A 444 -0.85 44.73 -0.58
C GLU A 444 0.65 45.02 -0.64
N GLN A 445 1.39 44.71 0.44
CA GLN A 445 2.81 45.02 0.56
C GLN A 445 3.73 43.89 0.08
N GLN A 446 3.18 42.74 -0.32
CA GLN A 446 3.92 41.55 -0.74
C GLN A 446 4.96 41.08 0.30
N ARG A 447 4.68 41.28 1.60
CA ARG A 447 5.50 40.83 2.73
C ARG A 447 4.63 40.68 3.98
N PRO A 448 4.98 39.83 4.96
CA PRO A 448 4.26 39.79 6.22
C PRO A 448 4.24 41.17 6.90
N VAL A 449 3.05 41.57 7.36
CA VAL A 449 2.82 42.78 8.16
C VAL A 449 2.40 42.36 9.56
N PHE A 450 3.20 42.72 10.56
CA PHE A 450 3.04 42.27 11.94
C PHE A 450 2.56 43.38 12.88
N MET A 451 1.64 43.05 13.80
CA MET A 451 1.04 43.99 14.75
C MET A 451 0.76 43.38 16.12
N CYS A 452 0.67 44.23 17.15
CA CYS A 452 0.12 43.87 18.46
C CYS A 452 -1.41 44.00 18.47
N GLU A 453 -2.08 43.43 19.47
CA GLU A 453 -3.55 43.50 19.65
C GLU A 453 -4.10 44.94 19.66
N GLU A 454 -3.42 45.86 20.34
CA GLU A 454 -3.87 47.26 20.41
C GLU A 454 -3.87 47.93 19.02
N CYS A 455 -2.82 47.67 18.22
CA CYS A 455 -2.72 48.21 16.87
C CYS A 455 -3.60 47.47 15.86
N GLU A 456 -3.93 46.20 16.10
CA GLU A 456 -4.96 45.49 15.34
C GLU A 456 -6.31 46.23 15.46
N LEU A 457 -6.78 46.45 16.69
CA LEU A 457 -8.06 47.13 16.93
C LEU A 457 -8.08 48.57 16.39
N LYS A 458 -6.95 49.27 16.44
CA LYS A 458 -6.88 50.69 16.05
C LYS A 458 -6.73 50.90 14.54
N HIS A 459 -6.04 49.99 13.84
CA HIS A 459 -5.61 50.20 12.45
C HIS A 459 -6.05 49.10 11.47
N HIS A 460 -6.56 47.98 11.97
CA HIS A 460 -6.82 46.77 11.19
C HIS A 460 -8.14 46.10 11.57
N GLU A 461 -9.09 46.81 12.18
CA GLU A 461 -10.35 46.25 12.67
C GLU A 461 -11.16 45.54 11.56
N GLU A 462 -11.14 46.06 10.33
CA GLU A 462 -11.82 45.48 9.17
C GLU A 462 -10.96 44.50 8.38
N HIS A 463 -9.72 44.25 8.79
CA HIS A 463 -8.80 43.40 8.05
C HIS A 463 -8.83 41.97 8.58
N TYR A 464 -8.65 41.02 7.68
CA TYR A 464 -8.42 39.63 8.07
C TYR A 464 -7.01 39.47 8.67
N THR A 465 -6.98 39.07 9.94
CA THR A 465 -5.77 38.87 10.76
C THR A 465 -5.75 37.46 11.36
N ASP A 466 -4.55 36.91 11.54
CA ASP A 466 -4.36 35.63 12.23
C ASP A 466 -3.33 35.79 13.36
N GLU A 467 -3.42 34.92 14.38
CA GLU A 467 -2.41 34.84 15.43
C GLU A 467 -1.08 34.31 14.92
N ILE A 468 0.00 34.91 15.42
CA ILE A 468 1.36 34.45 15.12
C ILE A 468 1.71 33.28 16.06
N VAL A 469 2.06 32.14 15.46
CA VAL A 469 2.68 31.03 16.17
C VAL A 469 4.19 31.24 16.25
N TYR A 470 4.70 31.42 17.47
CA TYR A 470 6.11 31.65 17.76
C TYR A 470 6.92 30.41 18.12
#